data_AF-A0A143PSA9-F1
#
_entry.id   AF-A0A143PSA9-F1
#
_cell.length_a   1.000
_cell.length_b   1.000
_cell.length_c   1.000
_cell.angle_alpha   90.00
_cell.angle_beta   90.00
_cell.angle_gamma   90.00
#
_symmetry.space_group_name_H-M   'P 1'
#
loop_
_entity.id
_entity.type
_entity.pdbx_description
1 polymer ?
#
loop_
_entity_poly.entity_id
_entity_poly.type
_entity_poly.pdbx_seq_one_letter_code
_entity_poly.pdbx_strand_id
1 'polypeptide(L)'
;MPVTSHAADVRLAARCRAGDLTAFEELYRVHSTRLYAVAYRMLGHAEDAEDMLQEIFLLAFRKLSSFKGDASLGTWLYRLGVNACLDRLRSKARRNDQQTEWLDDELPPARATTEAGGGVLHRLDLERALRELPAGCRAAFLLHDVEGFEHREIASMLGIAEGTSKSQVHKARMRLRGLLGRVVTGGSRA
;
A
#
# COMPACT_ATOMS: atom_id res chain seq x y z
N MET A 1 9.93 7.60 10.89
CA MET A 1 10.86 7.02 9.89
C MET A 1 12.24 7.02 10.49
N PRO A 2 13.09 5.97 10.33
CA PRO A 2 14.51 6.13 10.65
C PRO A 2 15.01 7.28 9.80
N VAL A 3 15.48 8.33 10.46
CA VAL A 3 15.94 9.55 9.79
C VAL A 3 17.35 9.26 9.30
N THR A 4 17.50 8.50 8.21
CA THR A 4 18.78 8.45 7.52
C THR A 4 19.08 9.86 7.00
N SER A 5 20.30 10.32 7.27
CA SER A 5 20.74 11.62 6.77
C SER A 5 20.62 11.64 5.25
N HIS A 6 20.17 12.75 4.70
CA HIS A 6 20.06 12.95 3.26
C HIS A 6 21.35 12.59 2.51
N ALA A 7 22.51 12.91 3.09
CA ALA A 7 23.81 12.58 2.53
C ALA A 7 24.09 11.06 2.54
N ALA A 8 23.58 10.32 3.52
CA ALA A 8 23.69 8.86 3.57
C ALA A 8 22.85 8.20 2.47
N ASP A 9 21.61 8.67 2.27
CA ASP A 9 20.74 8.20 1.19
C ASP A 9 21.36 8.41 -0.19
N VAL A 10 21.95 9.59 -0.44
CA VAL A 10 22.62 9.89 -1.71
C VAL A 10 23.83 8.97 -1.94
N ARG A 11 24.63 8.69 -0.89
CA ARG A 11 25.76 7.74 -0.98
C ARG A 11 25.29 6.31 -1.22
N LEU A 12 24.25 5.88 -0.52
CA LEU A 12 23.68 4.54 -0.67
C LEU A 12 23.17 4.35 -2.11
N ALA A 13 22.40 5.31 -2.63
CA ALA A 13 21.94 5.31 -4.00
C ALA A 13 23.10 5.29 -5.01
N ALA A 14 24.18 6.05 -4.76
CA ALA A 14 25.36 6.06 -5.63
C ALA A 14 26.05 4.69 -5.69
N ARG A 15 26.23 4.02 -4.54
CA ARG A 15 26.81 2.67 -4.46
C ARG A 15 25.95 1.64 -5.21
N CYS A 16 24.65 1.64 -4.98
CA CYS A 16 23.73 0.77 -5.69
C CYS A 16 23.80 0.97 -7.22
N ARG A 17 23.91 2.22 -7.69
CA ARG A 17 24.09 2.52 -9.13
C ARG A 17 25.41 2.00 -9.71
N ALA A 18 26.44 1.88 -8.88
CA ALA A 18 27.72 1.29 -9.26
C ALA A 18 27.69 -0.26 -9.27
N GLY A 19 26.53 -0.88 -9.01
CA GLY A 19 26.39 -2.33 -8.98
C GLY A 19 26.77 -2.98 -7.64
N ASP A 20 26.95 -2.19 -6.58
CA ASP A 20 27.21 -2.71 -5.23
C ASP A 20 25.98 -3.46 -4.69
N LEU A 21 26.04 -4.79 -4.72
CA LEU A 21 24.97 -5.67 -4.25
C LEU A 21 24.73 -5.54 -2.75
N THR A 22 25.77 -5.29 -1.95
CA THR A 22 25.64 -5.12 -0.49
C THR A 22 24.90 -3.82 -0.16
N ALA A 23 25.13 -2.74 -0.93
CA ALA A 23 24.36 -1.51 -0.81
C ALA A 23 22.88 -1.73 -1.15
N PHE A 24 22.59 -2.54 -2.18
CA PHE A 24 21.20 -2.84 -2.53
C PHE A 24 20.53 -3.76 -1.50
N GLU A 25 21.26 -4.71 -0.94
CA GLU A 25 20.80 -5.53 0.19
C GLU A 25 20.47 -4.68 1.42
N GLU A 26 21.31 -3.68 1.74
CA GLU A 26 21.04 -2.72 2.81
C GLU A 26 19.71 -1.99 2.58
N LEU A 27 19.52 -1.45 1.36
CA LEU A 27 18.26 -0.81 0.97
C LEU A 27 17.06 -1.76 1.12
N TYR A 28 17.23 -3.02 0.70
CA TYR A 28 16.20 -4.03 0.80
C TYR A 28 15.85 -4.35 2.26
N ARG A 29 16.83 -4.61 3.12
CA ARG A 29 16.62 -4.96 4.53
C ARG A 29 15.93 -3.85 5.30
N VAL A 30 16.24 -2.59 5.01
CA VAL A 30 15.63 -1.44 5.69
C VAL A 30 14.16 -1.24 5.31
N HIS A 31 13.79 -1.48 4.04
CA HIS A 31 12.46 -1.09 3.54
C HIS A 31 11.50 -2.24 3.24
N SER A 32 12.00 -3.47 3.04
CA SER A 32 11.20 -4.61 2.59
C SER A 32 9.99 -4.91 3.48
N THR A 33 10.18 -4.99 4.80
CA THR A 33 9.09 -5.34 5.73
C THR A 33 7.92 -4.35 5.66
N ARG A 34 8.21 -3.04 5.60
CA ARG A 34 7.16 -2.03 5.56
C ARG A 34 6.53 -1.91 4.17
N LEU A 35 7.32 -2.01 3.11
CA LEU A 35 6.78 -2.06 1.74
C LEU A 35 5.89 -3.28 1.53
N TYR A 36 6.27 -4.43 2.08
CA TYR A 36 5.43 -5.62 2.11
C TYR A 36 4.12 -5.37 2.82
N ALA A 37 4.15 -4.77 4.03
CA ALA A 37 2.94 -4.47 4.77
C ALA A 37 2.00 -3.51 4.01
N VAL A 38 2.56 -2.51 3.31
CA VAL A 38 1.79 -1.61 2.43
C VAL A 38 1.20 -2.38 1.25
N ALA A 39 2.00 -3.19 0.55
CA ALA A 39 1.54 -3.99 -0.59
C ALA A 39 0.44 -4.97 -0.17
N TYR A 40 0.61 -5.65 0.96
CA TYR A 40 -0.39 -6.56 1.53
C TYR A 40 -1.70 -5.84 1.84
N ARG A 41 -1.66 -4.69 2.51
CA ARG A 41 -2.88 -3.91 2.80
C ARG A 41 -3.50 -3.31 1.55
N MET A 42 -2.72 -3.06 0.52
CA MET A 42 -3.20 -2.58 -0.78
C MET A 42 -3.87 -3.69 -1.60
N LEU A 43 -3.27 -4.89 -1.68
CA LEU A 43 -3.67 -5.95 -2.61
C LEU A 43 -4.53 -7.03 -1.96
N GLY A 44 -4.35 -7.29 -0.66
CA GLY A 44 -5.21 -8.14 0.13
C GLY A 44 -4.88 -9.64 0.15
N HIS A 45 -3.82 -10.06 -0.54
CA HIS A 45 -3.37 -11.45 -0.61
C HIS A 45 -1.86 -11.52 -0.42
N ALA A 46 -1.37 -12.57 0.26
CA ALA A 46 0.06 -12.72 0.55
C ALA A 46 0.89 -12.89 -0.73
N GLU A 47 0.47 -13.77 -1.63
CA GLU A 47 1.14 -14.03 -2.91
C GLU A 47 1.25 -12.74 -3.76
N ASP A 48 0.14 -12.02 -3.94
CA ASP A 48 0.14 -10.73 -4.65
C ASP A 48 1.09 -9.71 -3.99
N ALA A 49 1.22 -9.72 -2.67
CA ALA A 49 2.08 -8.81 -1.94
C ALA A 49 3.57 -9.19 -2.06
N GLU A 50 3.89 -10.47 -2.05
CA GLU A 50 5.24 -10.99 -2.28
C GLU A 50 5.72 -10.68 -3.69
N ASP A 51 4.88 -10.97 -4.70
CA ASP A 51 5.14 -10.63 -6.10
C ASP A 51 5.33 -9.13 -6.29
N MET A 52 4.44 -8.32 -5.70
CA MET A 52 4.54 -6.87 -5.76
C MET A 52 5.81 -6.35 -5.09
N LEU A 53 6.21 -6.91 -3.94
CA LEU A 53 7.45 -6.52 -3.28
C LEU A 53 8.66 -6.74 -4.21
N GLN A 54 8.72 -7.90 -4.86
CA GLN A 54 9.78 -8.21 -5.83
C GLN A 54 9.76 -7.22 -7.00
N GLU A 55 8.58 -6.97 -7.58
CA GLU A 55 8.41 -6.01 -8.68
C GLU A 55 8.87 -4.61 -8.29
N ILE A 56 8.54 -4.15 -7.08
CA ILE A 56 8.95 -2.84 -6.56
C ILE A 56 10.47 -2.73 -6.49
N PHE A 57 11.17 -3.74 -5.95
CA PHE A 57 12.63 -3.70 -5.86
C PHE A 57 13.30 -3.84 -7.23
N LEU A 58 12.74 -4.62 -8.16
CA LEU A 58 13.22 -4.65 -9.54
C LEU A 58 13.04 -3.30 -10.24
N LEU A 59 11.89 -2.65 -10.06
CA LEU A 59 11.64 -1.29 -10.55
C LEU A 59 12.60 -0.29 -9.90
N ALA A 60 12.86 -0.42 -8.60
CA ALA A 60 13.77 0.45 -7.87
C ALA A 60 15.18 0.33 -8.41
N PHE A 61 15.67 -0.89 -8.62
CA PHE A 61 16.96 -1.15 -9.24
C PHE A 61 17.09 -0.48 -10.60
N ARG A 62 16.07 -0.64 -11.47
CA ARG A 62 16.05 -0.05 -12.82
C ARG A 62 15.96 1.48 -12.81
N LYS A 63 15.22 2.06 -11.87
CA LYS A 63 14.94 3.49 -11.81
C LYS A 63 15.88 4.26 -10.88
N LEU A 64 16.84 3.61 -10.23
CA LEU A 64 17.67 4.24 -9.22
C LEU A 64 18.52 5.41 -9.77
N SER A 65 18.83 5.39 -11.07
CA SER A 65 19.46 6.50 -11.79
C SER A 65 18.62 7.78 -11.79
N SER A 66 17.29 7.68 -11.65
CA SER A 66 16.38 8.82 -11.59
C SER A 66 16.28 9.46 -10.20
N PHE A 67 16.86 8.83 -9.17
CA PHE A 67 16.87 9.40 -7.83
C PHE A 67 17.84 10.60 -7.75
N LYS A 68 17.29 11.80 -7.58
CA LYS A 68 18.02 13.08 -7.56
C LYS A 68 18.42 13.56 -6.16
N GLY A 69 17.87 12.97 -5.10
CA GLY A 69 18.05 13.49 -3.75
C GLY A 69 17.13 14.68 -3.40
N ASP A 70 16.02 14.89 -4.09
CA ASP A 70 15.06 15.93 -3.66
C ASP A 70 14.23 15.48 -2.44
N ALA A 71 14.25 14.18 -2.12
CA ALA A 71 13.60 13.55 -0.98
C ALA A 71 14.48 12.42 -0.44
N SER A 72 14.10 11.85 0.72
CA SER A 72 14.76 10.64 1.21
C SER A 72 14.62 9.49 0.21
N LEU A 73 15.60 8.59 0.18
CA LEU A 73 15.58 7.41 -0.67
C LEU A 73 14.40 6.50 -0.33
N GLY A 74 14.05 6.42 0.96
CA GLY A 74 12.82 5.77 1.42
C GLY A 74 11.57 6.40 0.81
N THR A 75 11.39 7.72 0.92
CA THR A 75 10.24 8.45 0.33
C THR A 75 10.10 8.17 -1.17
N TRP A 76 11.21 8.15 -1.91
CA TRP A 76 11.23 7.80 -3.33
C TRP A 76 10.82 6.34 -3.59
N LEU A 77 11.31 5.40 -2.77
CA LEU A 77 10.97 3.98 -2.88
C LEU A 77 9.49 3.71 -2.55
N TYR A 78 8.94 4.34 -1.51
CA TYR A 78 7.51 4.25 -1.17
C TYR A 78 6.62 4.81 -2.28
N ARG A 79 7.03 5.92 -2.92
CA ARG A 79 6.33 6.45 -4.09
C ARG A 79 6.26 5.41 -5.21
N LEU A 80 7.38 4.76 -5.50
CA LEU A 80 7.42 3.72 -6.52
C LEU A 80 6.52 2.54 -6.13
N GLY A 81 6.59 2.11 -4.87
CA GLY A 81 5.81 1.00 -4.33
C GLY A 81 4.30 1.20 -4.37
N VAL A 82 3.83 2.34 -3.88
CA VAL A 82 2.39 2.63 -3.85
C VAL A 82 1.83 2.82 -5.25
N ASN A 83 2.57 3.47 -6.15
CA ASN A 83 2.13 3.62 -7.54
C ASN A 83 2.07 2.26 -8.26
N ALA A 84 3.04 1.37 -8.06
CA ALA A 84 2.98 0.00 -8.59
C ALA A 84 1.75 -0.77 -8.08
N CYS A 85 1.44 -0.67 -6.78
CA CYS A 85 0.23 -1.25 -6.21
C CYS A 85 -1.05 -0.67 -6.84
N LEU A 86 -1.12 0.65 -7.01
CA LEU A 86 -2.27 1.32 -7.63
C LEU A 86 -2.45 0.89 -9.09
N ASP A 87 -1.37 0.77 -9.85
CA ASP A 87 -1.41 0.35 -11.25
C ASP A 87 -1.84 -1.11 -11.38
N ARG A 88 -1.39 -2.00 -10.48
CA ARG A 88 -1.88 -3.39 -10.38
C ARG A 88 -3.38 -3.45 -10.10
N LEU A 89 -3.87 -2.65 -9.15
CA LEU A 89 -5.31 -2.57 -8.82
C LEU A 89 -6.14 -2.04 -10.00
N ARG A 90 -5.66 -0.99 -10.68
CA ARG A 90 -6.30 -0.46 -11.91
C ARG A 90 -6.33 -1.50 -13.02
N SER A 91 -5.25 -2.24 -13.23
CA SER A 91 -5.19 -3.30 -14.24
C SER A 91 -6.12 -4.47 -13.91
N LYS A 92 -6.25 -4.83 -12.62
CA LYS A 92 -7.18 -5.88 -12.17
C LYS A 92 -8.63 -5.44 -12.38
N ALA A 93 -8.97 -4.19 -12.06
CA ALA A 93 -10.30 -3.64 -12.31
C ALA A 93 -10.66 -3.67 -13.80
N ARG A 94 -9.78 -3.18 -14.69
CA ARG A 94 -10.01 -3.22 -16.14
C ARG A 94 -10.21 -4.65 -16.68
N ARG A 95 -9.41 -5.60 -16.20
CA ARG A 95 -9.58 -7.02 -16.59
C ARG A 95 -10.90 -7.59 -16.09
N ASN A 96 -11.31 -7.24 -14.87
CA ASN A 96 -12.58 -7.70 -14.32
C ASN A 96 -13.77 -7.09 -15.08
N ASP A 97 -13.72 -5.81 -15.44
CA ASP A 97 -14.76 -5.18 -16.28
C ASP A 97 -14.84 -5.86 -17.66
N GLN A 98 -13.69 -6.16 -18.28
CA GLN A 98 -13.62 -6.90 -19.55
C GLN A 98 -14.06 -8.37 -19.43
N GLN A 99 -13.85 -9.01 -18.28
CA GLN A 99 -14.23 -10.40 -18.03
C GLN A 99 -15.71 -10.53 -17.65
N THR A 100 -16.30 -9.47 -17.06
CA THR A 100 -17.74 -9.37 -16.77
C THR A 100 -18.56 -9.26 -18.06
N GLU A 101 -17.98 -8.83 -19.19
CA GLU A 101 -18.63 -8.90 -20.51
C GLU A 101 -18.67 -10.33 -21.11
N TRP A 102 -17.97 -11.31 -20.53
CA TRP A 102 -17.83 -12.68 -21.09
C TRP A 102 -18.28 -13.79 -20.14
N LEU A 103 -18.70 -13.47 -18.92
CA LEU A 103 -19.15 -14.42 -17.90
C LEU A 103 -20.38 -13.86 -17.20
N ASP A 104 -21.53 -14.06 -17.85
CA ASP A 104 -22.83 -14.08 -17.18
C ASP A 104 -23.05 -15.53 -16.70
N ASP A 105 -22.42 -15.88 -15.58
CA ASP A 105 -22.79 -17.09 -14.82
C ASP A 105 -22.49 -16.88 -13.34
N GLU A 106 -23.48 -17.21 -12.52
CA GLU A 106 -23.61 -16.87 -11.10
C GLU A 106 -22.42 -17.32 -10.25
N LEU A 107 -21.79 -16.37 -9.53
CA LEU A 107 -20.88 -16.67 -8.43
C LEU A 107 -21.62 -16.49 -7.09
N PRO A 108 -21.77 -17.55 -6.27
CA PRO A 108 -22.43 -17.44 -4.97
C PRO A 108 -21.57 -16.63 -3.99
N PRO A 109 -22.19 -15.94 -3.01
CA PRO A 109 -21.45 -15.15 -2.03
C PRO A 109 -20.57 -16.06 -1.18
N ALA A 110 -19.28 -15.72 -1.12
CA ALA A 110 -18.32 -16.38 -0.25
C ALA A 110 -18.77 -16.24 1.21
N ARG A 111 -19.23 -17.36 1.80
CA ARG A 111 -19.53 -17.46 3.23
C ARG A 111 -18.22 -17.37 4.01
N ALA A 112 -18.07 -16.29 4.79
CA ALA A 112 -17.02 -16.21 5.79
C ALA A 112 -17.44 -17.04 7.02
N THR A 113 -16.72 -18.12 7.29
CA THR A 113 -16.75 -18.81 8.57
C THR A 113 -16.08 -17.93 9.63
N THR A 114 -16.84 -17.60 10.67
CA THR A 114 -16.36 -16.96 11.89
C THR A 114 -16.03 -18.03 12.92
N GLU A 115 -14.83 -17.96 13.50
CA GLU A 115 -14.54 -18.29 14.91
C GLU A 115 -13.03 -18.15 15.17
N ALA A 116 -12.62 -17.17 15.99
CA ALA A 116 -11.47 -17.20 16.93
C ALA A 116 -11.00 -15.78 17.34
N GLY A 117 -11.21 -15.42 18.61
CA GLY A 117 -10.43 -14.42 19.36
C GLY A 117 -10.64 -12.94 18.99
N GLY A 118 -11.20 -12.15 19.90
CA GLY A 118 -11.55 -10.73 19.67
C GLY A 118 -10.44 -9.86 19.06
N GLY A 119 -9.16 -10.10 19.37
CA GLY A 119 -8.05 -9.35 18.75
C GLY A 119 -7.74 -9.73 17.30
N VAL A 120 -7.86 -11.02 16.95
CA VAL A 120 -7.63 -11.53 15.58
C VAL A 120 -8.80 -11.18 14.68
N LEU A 121 -10.03 -11.27 15.20
CA LEU A 121 -11.24 -10.84 14.51
C LEU A 121 -11.17 -9.35 14.14
N HIS A 122 -10.87 -8.47 15.10
CA HIS A 122 -10.75 -7.03 14.82
C HIS A 122 -9.67 -6.70 13.76
N ARG A 123 -8.57 -7.45 13.73
CA ARG A 123 -7.54 -7.28 12.70
C ARG A 123 -8.01 -7.75 11.32
N LEU A 124 -8.65 -8.92 11.24
CA LEU A 124 -9.23 -9.44 10.00
C LEU A 124 -10.34 -8.52 9.47
N ASP A 125 -11.14 -7.95 10.37
CA ASP A 125 -12.19 -6.99 10.04
C ASP A 125 -11.62 -5.69 9.49
N LEU A 126 -10.51 -5.19 10.07
CA LEU A 126 -9.81 -4.02 9.54
C LEU A 126 -9.22 -4.30 8.15
N GLU A 127 -8.56 -5.43 7.95
CA GLU A 127 -7.98 -5.82 6.66
C GLU A 127 -9.07 -5.97 5.58
N ARG A 128 -10.22 -6.54 5.93
CA ARG A 128 -11.42 -6.57 5.07
C ARG A 128 -11.96 -5.18 4.77
N ALA A 129 -12.14 -4.34 5.79
CA ALA A 129 -12.67 -2.99 5.64
C ALA A 129 -11.75 -2.09 4.78
N LEU A 130 -10.43 -2.24 4.91
CA LEU A 130 -9.46 -1.56 4.05
C LEU A 130 -9.66 -1.96 2.58
N ARG A 131 -9.95 -3.24 2.30
CA ARG A 131 -10.20 -3.74 0.94
C ARG A 131 -11.47 -3.21 0.29
N GLU A 132 -12.41 -2.68 1.07
CA GLU A 132 -13.61 -2.03 0.55
C GLU A 132 -13.42 -0.55 0.23
N LEU A 133 -12.30 0.05 0.62
CA LEU A 133 -11.99 1.42 0.27
C LEU A 133 -11.61 1.54 -1.20
N PRO A 134 -12.04 2.62 -1.90
CA PRO A 134 -11.48 2.97 -3.20
C PRO A 134 -9.95 3.05 -3.13
N ALA A 135 -9.25 2.53 -4.15
CA ALA A 135 -7.80 2.34 -4.11
C ALA A 135 -7.02 3.61 -3.73
N GLY A 136 -7.42 4.77 -4.26
CA GLY A 136 -6.79 6.06 -3.89
C GLY A 136 -6.98 6.42 -2.41
N CYS A 137 -8.20 6.26 -1.88
CA CYS A 137 -8.50 6.51 -0.46
C CYS A 137 -7.72 5.56 0.45
N ARG A 138 -7.60 4.29 0.05
CA ARG A 138 -6.78 3.30 0.76
C ARG A 138 -5.31 3.71 0.79
N ALA A 139 -4.74 4.08 -0.36
CA ALA A 139 -3.35 4.51 -0.46
C ALA A 139 -3.07 5.75 0.41
N ALA A 140 -3.93 6.78 0.31
CA ALA A 140 -3.78 7.99 1.10
C ALA A 140 -3.88 7.71 2.61
N PHE A 141 -4.81 6.85 3.02
CA PHE A 141 -4.95 6.44 4.43
C PHE A 141 -3.73 5.67 4.93
N LEU A 142 -3.22 4.69 4.18
CA LEU A 142 -2.04 3.93 4.58
C LEU A 142 -0.80 4.83 4.67
N LEU A 143 -0.57 5.70 3.69
CA LEU A 143 0.57 6.61 3.73
C LEU A 143 0.51 7.59 4.91
N HIS A 144 -0.67 8.13 5.24
CA HIS A 144 -0.82 9.09 6.32
C HIS A 144 -0.91 8.42 7.70
N ASP A 145 -1.94 7.60 7.93
CA ASP A 145 -2.30 7.09 9.25
C ASP A 145 -1.44 5.90 9.70
N VAL A 146 -0.81 5.18 8.76
CA VAL A 146 0.09 4.06 9.08
C VAL A 146 1.55 4.45 8.93
N GLU A 147 1.93 4.98 7.78
CA GLU A 147 3.34 5.26 7.50
C GLU A 147 3.82 6.61 8.06
N GLY A 148 2.89 7.51 8.39
CA GLY A 148 3.15 8.80 9.02
C GLY A 148 3.59 9.92 8.09
N PHE A 149 3.34 9.81 6.78
CA PHE A 149 3.68 10.84 5.81
C PHE A 149 2.74 12.05 5.90
N GLU A 150 3.29 13.24 5.67
CA GLU A 150 2.47 14.45 5.61
C GLU A 150 1.67 14.53 4.30
N HIS A 151 0.54 15.24 4.33
CA HIS A 151 -0.31 15.37 3.14
C HIS A 151 0.41 15.95 1.93
N ARG A 152 1.37 16.87 2.14
CA ARG A 152 2.19 17.44 1.07
C ARG A 152 3.07 16.38 0.41
N GLU A 153 3.67 15.49 1.20
CA GLU A 153 4.49 14.38 0.69
C GLU A 153 3.63 13.39 -0.08
N ILE A 154 2.48 13.02 0.48
CA ILE A 154 1.51 12.10 -0.16
C ILE A 154 1.02 12.66 -1.49
N ALA A 155 0.72 13.96 -1.55
CA ALA A 155 0.34 14.65 -2.78
C ALA A 155 1.41 14.50 -3.87
N SER A 156 2.69 14.71 -3.50
CA SER A 156 3.83 14.51 -4.40
C SER A 156 4.01 13.04 -4.80
N MET A 157 3.76 12.09 -3.89
CA MET A 157 3.88 10.66 -4.17
C MET A 157 2.80 10.16 -5.15
N LEU A 158 1.56 10.58 -4.94
CA LEU A 158 0.40 10.09 -5.68
C LEU A 158 0.08 10.94 -6.93
N GLY A 159 0.75 12.07 -7.12
CA GLY A 159 0.49 12.99 -8.23
C GLY A 159 -0.88 13.68 -8.13
N ILE A 160 -1.29 14.04 -6.91
CA ILE A 160 -2.59 14.67 -6.63
C ILE A 160 -2.40 15.99 -5.87
N ALA A 161 -3.45 16.82 -5.78
CA ALA A 161 -3.41 18.01 -4.95
C ALA A 161 -3.40 17.67 -3.44
N GLU A 162 -2.77 18.51 -2.61
CA GLU A 162 -2.72 18.31 -1.16
C GLU A 162 -4.13 18.27 -0.53
N GLY A 163 -5.04 19.12 -0.99
CA GLY A 163 -6.45 19.07 -0.58
C GLY A 163 -7.14 17.74 -0.94
N THR A 164 -6.75 17.12 -2.05
CA THR A 164 -7.22 15.78 -2.44
C THR A 164 -6.70 14.72 -1.48
N SER A 165 -5.44 14.79 -1.05
CA SER A 165 -4.89 13.89 -0.02
C SER A 165 -5.69 13.99 1.28
N LYS A 166 -5.91 15.21 1.79
CA LYS A 166 -6.71 15.46 3.01
C LYS A 166 -8.12 14.89 2.92
N SER A 167 -8.81 15.19 1.81
CA SER A 167 -10.17 14.71 1.59
C SER A 167 -10.26 13.19 1.41
N GLN A 168 -9.28 12.55 0.75
CA GLN A 168 -9.23 11.10 0.62
C GLN A 168 -8.99 10.39 1.95
N VAL A 169 -8.08 10.90 2.78
CA VAL A 169 -7.86 10.37 4.15
C VAL A 169 -9.13 10.51 4.99
N HIS A 170 -9.79 11.68 4.95
CA HIS A 170 -11.05 11.89 5.65
C HIS A 170 -12.14 10.90 5.19
N LYS A 171 -12.33 10.76 3.87
CA LYS A 171 -13.29 9.80 3.29
C LYS A 171 -12.98 8.37 3.70
N ALA A 172 -11.70 7.97 3.70
CA ALA A 172 -11.27 6.66 4.16
C ALA A 172 -11.66 6.41 5.63
N ARG A 173 -11.35 7.34 6.53
CA ARG A 173 -11.70 7.24 7.95
C ARG A 173 -13.21 7.12 8.17
N MET A 174 -14.01 7.93 7.48
CA MET A 174 -15.47 7.88 7.60
C MET A 174 -16.04 6.54 7.12
N ARG A 175 -15.53 6.01 6.01
CA ARG A 175 -15.95 4.70 5.49
C ARG A 175 -15.52 3.56 6.41
N LEU A 176 -14.29 3.57 6.91
CA LEU A 176 -13.80 2.58 7.88
C LEU A 176 -14.63 2.58 9.17
N ARG A 177 -14.97 3.76 9.70
CA ARG A 177 -15.87 3.87 10.87
C ARG A 177 -17.23 3.23 10.61
N GLY A 178 -17.82 3.47 9.43
CA GLY A 178 -19.09 2.86 9.06
C GLY A 178 -19.02 1.34 8.93
N LEU A 179 -17.94 0.81 8.34
CA LEU A 179 -17.73 -0.63 8.16
C LEU A 179 -17.47 -1.34 9.49
N LEU A 180 -16.56 -0.81 10.30
CA LEU A 180 -16.19 -1.40 11.59
C LEU A 180 -17.29 -1.22 12.65
N GLY A 181 -18.05 -0.12 12.61
CA GLY A 181 -19.19 0.10 13.52
C GLY A 181 -20.34 -0.90 13.31
N ARG A 182 -20.51 -1.43 12.09
CA ARG A 182 -21.47 -2.51 11.80
C ARG A 182 -21.01 -3.87 12.32
N VAL A 183 -19.70 -4.12 12.28
CA VAL A 183 -19.11 -5.37 12.78
C VAL A 183 -19.21 -5.44 14.30
N VAL A 184 -18.95 -4.34 15.01
CA VAL A 184 -19.02 -4.28 16.48
C VAL A 184 -20.46 -4.47 17.00
N THR A 185 -21.48 -3.99 16.28
CA THR A 185 -22.88 -4.16 16.70
C THR A 185 -23.47 -5.54 16.39
N GLY A 186 -22.88 -6.30 15.46
CA GLY A 186 -23.29 -7.69 15.14
C GLY A 186 -22.85 -8.75 16.16
N GLY A 187 -21.93 -8.43 17.08
CA GLY A 187 -21.38 -9.37 18.07
C GLY A 187 -22.01 -9.34 19.47
N SER A 188 -23.04 -8.52 19.71
CA SER A 188 -23.59 -8.27 21.06
C SER A 188 -25.05 -8.70 21.25
N ARG A 189 -25.54 -9.69 20.50
CA ARG A 189 -26.86 -10.30 20.73
C ARG A 189 -26.79 -11.82 20.63
N ALA A 190 -26.45 -12.45 21.75
CA ALA A 190 -26.83 -13.81 22.11
C ALA A 190 -26.94 -13.87 23.64
#